data_AF-A0A6N7L878-F1
#
_entry.id   AF-A0A6N7L878-F1
#
_cell.length_a   1.000
_cell.length_b   1.000
_cell.length_c   1.000
_cell.angle_alpha   90.00
_cell.angle_beta   90.00
_cell.angle_gamma   90.00
#
_symmetry.space_group_name_H-M   'P 1'
#
loop_
_entity.id
_entity.type
_entity.pdbx_description
1 polymer ?
#
loop_
_entity_poly.entity_id
_entity_poly.type
_entity_poly.pdbx_seq_one_letter_code
_entity_poly.pdbx_strand_id
1 'polypeptide(L)'
;MIEYALLFALGFLTAVVIGLMIAPAIQRRIVRFAEDRLKATMPLSPQEVRAQRDAARATYAAENAKAQQALRRERDKSVTLMLQNENTLREARRLAGENADLQAQLADMNVEAADMRSTVRQLEQRLEQMKATFETSEKDNGTKSDTIRTLNGKMDKHTADIDNLRIDLAARETEIEHLKSRLAGLHDERQALRGDLKAENARAREMELRLGKDEARIRQLDAAVAREAAANAQRENALARRADEIEKLKARLKELNQEMREAAKVLRAAGLAIPKKAVAADAVDGASAEPHAMAKQAPDKTMSEDLRNRATALSERLINAKSAAHDEALRQEVADIAAGMIALTAASEGKASPIRSLLAGEETDATPNRKSLASRAKEILPPE
;
A
#
# COMPACT_ATOMS: atom_id res chain seq x y z
N MET A 1 85.18 211.47 -15.35
CA MET A 1 85.24 210.19 -14.59
C MET A 1 83.99 209.31 -14.79
N ILE A 2 82.78 209.87 -15.02
CA ILE A 2 81.55 209.05 -15.20
C ILE A 2 81.46 208.39 -16.60
N GLU A 3 82.02 209.01 -17.64
CA GLU A 3 81.96 208.51 -19.02
C GLU A 3 82.63 207.14 -19.22
N TYR A 4 83.81 206.92 -18.61
CA TYR A 4 84.49 205.61 -18.65
C TYR A 4 83.70 204.51 -17.91
N ALA A 5 82.95 204.86 -16.86
CA ALA A 5 82.10 203.90 -16.14
C ALA A 5 80.88 203.48 -16.98
N LEU A 6 80.31 204.39 -17.78
CA LEU A 6 79.17 204.08 -18.66
C LEU A 6 79.57 203.21 -19.86
N LEU A 7 80.72 203.47 -20.49
CA LEU A 7 81.22 202.60 -21.57
C LEU A 7 81.56 201.20 -21.06
N PHE A 8 82.14 201.09 -19.87
CA PHE A 8 82.37 199.79 -19.23
C PHE A 8 81.06 199.07 -18.90
N ALA A 9 80.07 199.79 -18.35
CA ALA A 9 78.75 199.23 -18.06
C ALA A 9 78.03 198.76 -19.33
N LEU A 10 78.12 199.50 -20.44
CA LEU A 10 77.53 199.13 -21.73
C LEU A 10 78.24 197.93 -22.37
N GLY A 11 79.57 197.89 -22.31
CA GLY A 11 80.37 196.73 -22.74
C GLY A 11 80.07 195.48 -21.92
N PHE A 12 79.87 195.61 -20.61
CA PHE A 12 79.46 194.51 -19.74
C PHE A 12 78.03 194.04 -20.05
N LEU A 13 77.09 194.97 -20.22
CA LEU A 13 75.69 194.64 -20.51
C LEU A 13 75.57 193.87 -21.84
N THR A 14 76.31 194.29 -22.87
CA THR A 14 76.31 193.60 -24.17
C THR A 14 76.91 192.19 -24.08
N ALA A 15 78.00 191.99 -23.33
CA ALA A 15 78.56 190.66 -23.10
C ALA A 15 77.60 189.75 -22.33
N VAL A 16 76.89 190.27 -21.32
CA VAL A 16 75.89 189.53 -20.55
C VAL A 16 74.72 189.08 -21.44
N VAL A 17 74.22 189.96 -22.31
CA VAL A 17 73.11 189.63 -23.22
C VAL A 17 73.51 188.53 -24.22
N ILE A 18 74.72 188.60 -24.79
CA ILE A 18 75.24 187.54 -25.68
C ILE A 18 75.39 186.22 -24.91
N GLY A 19 75.93 186.26 -23.68
CA GLY A 19 76.03 185.08 -22.82
C GLY A 19 74.67 184.44 -22.53
N LEU A 20 73.64 185.25 -22.28
CA LEU A 20 72.29 184.78 -21.98
C LEU A 20 71.59 184.17 -23.20
N MET A 21 71.93 184.60 -24.41
CA MET A 21 71.45 183.99 -25.66
C MET A 21 72.08 182.62 -25.93
N ILE A 22 73.35 182.42 -25.59
CA ILE A 22 74.07 181.15 -25.84
C ILE A 22 73.80 180.12 -24.71
N ALA A 23 73.57 180.57 -23.48
CA ALA A 23 73.29 179.72 -22.31
C ALA A 23 72.21 178.63 -22.54
N PRO A 24 71.03 178.91 -23.11
CA PRO A 24 70.00 177.89 -23.33
C PRO A 24 70.42 176.82 -24.36
N ALA A 25 71.31 177.14 -25.31
CA ALA A 25 71.81 176.16 -26.28
C ALA A 25 72.80 175.16 -25.63
N ILE A 26 73.68 175.66 -24.75
CA ILE A 26 74.64 174.82 -24.02
C ILE A 26 73.90 173.91 -23.01
N GLN A 27 72.91 174.43 -22.29
CA GLN A 27 72.17 173.66 -21.31
C GLN A 27 71.36 172.52 -21.94
N ARG A 28 70.76 172.73 -23.12
CA ARG A 28 70.11 171.65 -23.89
C ARG A 28 71.08 170.52 -24.27
N ARG A 29 72.35 170.86 -24.57
CA ARG A 29 73.38 169.89 -24.92
C ARG A 29 73.85 169.08 -23.72
N ILE A 30 74.02 169.73 -22.56
CA ILE A 30 74.40 169.07 -21.30
C ILE A 30 73.32 168.10 -20.83
N VAL A 31 72.04 168.48 -20.89
CA VAL A 31 70.93 167.61 -20.48
C VAL A 31 70.86 166.35 -21.34
N ARG A 32 71.04 166.47 -22.67
CA ARG A 32 71.12 165.30 -23.57
C ARG A 32 72.26 164.37 -23.19
N PHE A 33 73.47 164.89 -23.01
CA PHE A 33 74.61 164.06 -22.62
C PHE A 33 74.46 163.43 -21.23
N ALA A 34 73.82 164.11 -20.28
CA ALA A 34 73.54 163.56 -18.96
C ALA A 34 72.49 162.43 -19.03
N GLU A 35 71.44 162.60 -19.83
CA GLU A 35 70.41 161.59 -20.05
C GLU A 35 70.95 160.36 -20.78
N ASP A 36 71.77 160.57 -21.82
CA ASP A 36 72.42 159.50 -22.58
C ASP A 36 73.41 158.71 -21.71
N ARG A 37 74.18 159.40 -20.85
CA ARG A 37 75.10 158.75 -19.90
C ARG A 37 74.36 157.98 -18.81
N LEU A 38 73.26 158.53 -18.28
CA LEU A 38 72.42 157.83 -17.29
C LEU A 38 71.79 156.57 -17.88
N LYS A 39 71.25 156.66 -19.11
CA LYS A 39 70.71 155.51 -19.84
C LYS A 39 71.78 154.44 -20.13
N ALA A 40 73.03 154.83 -20.38
CA ALA A 40 74.13 153.90 -20.61
C ALA A 40 74.64 153.21 -19.32
N THR A 41 74.47 153.84 -18.15
CA THR A 41 74.93 153.28 -16.86
C THR A 41 73.84 152.56 -16.07
N MET A 42 72.58 152.68 -16.48
CA MET A 42 71.49 151.97 -15.83
C MET A 42 71.41 150.53 -16.39
N PRO A 43 71.51 149.49 -15.55
CA PRO A 43 71.72 148.13 -16.03
C PRO A 43 70.48 147.47 -16.65
N LEU A 44 69.29 148.07 -16.55
CA LEU A 44 68.09 147.56 -17.21
C LEU A 44 67.20 148.70 -17.71
N SER A 45 66.80 148.59 -18.98
CA SER A 45 65.74 149.40 -19.58
C SER A 45 64.36 149.01 -19.01
N PRO A 46 63.35 149.91 -19.02
CA PRO A 46 61.99 149.59 -18.55
C PRO A 46 61.33 148.42 -19.30
N GLN A 47 61.79 148.15 -20.53
CA GLN A 47 61.34 147.02 -21.36
C GLN A 47 61.88 145.68 -20.81
N GLU A 48 63.14 145.64 -20.37
CA GLU A 48 63.75 144.43 -19.81
C GLU A 48 63.18 144.05 -18.44
N VAL A 49 62.85 145.02 -17.59
CA VAL A 49 62.18 144.75 -16.30
C VAL A 49 60.79 144.13 -16.52
N ARG A 50 60.06 144.60 -17.54
CA ARG A 50 58.78 144.00 -17.94
C ARG A 50 58.98 142.60 -18.50
N ALA A 51 59.98 142.40 -19.36
CA ALA A 51 60.32 141.09 -19.91
C ALA A 51 60.74 140.08 -18.83
N GLN A 52 61.54 140.48 -17.83
CA GLN A 52 61.93 139.60 -16.72
C GLN A 52 60.74 139.28 -15.80
N ARG A 53 59.89 140.27 -15.52
CA ARG A 53 58.66 140.05 -14.74
C ARG A 53 57.70 139.10 -15.46
N ASP A 54 57.53 139.27 -16.77
CA ASP A 54 56.69 138.40 -17.58
C ASP A 54 57.33 137.02 -17.77
N ALA A 55 58.66 136.92 -17.87
CA ALA A 55 59.39 135.67 -17.87
C ALA A 55 59.24 134.92 -16.53
N ALA A 56 59.37 135.60 -15.39
CA ALA A 56 59.17 135.01 -14.06
C ALA A 56 57.70 134.56 -13.84
N ARG A 57 56.74 135.32 -14.38
CA ARG A 57 55.32 134.90 -14.39
C ARG A 57 55.10 133.69 -15.29
N ALA A 58 55.76 133.64 -16.44
CA ALA A 58 55.67 132.52 -17.37
C ALA A 58 56.32 131.26 -16.79
N THR A 59 57.48 131.37 -16.13
CA THR A 59 58.12 130.23 -15.47
C THR A 59 57.26 129.72 -14.31
N TYR A 60 56.77 130.61 -13.45
CA TYR A 60 55.87 130.22 -12.36
C TYR A 60 54.55 129.60 -12.89
N ALA A 61 53.97 130.17 -13.94
CA ALA A 61 52.78 129.61 -14.57
C ALA A 61 53.06 128.24 -15.21
N ALA A 62 54.21 128.06 -15.86
CA ALA A 62 54.61 126.78 -16.45
C ALA A 62 54.91 125.72 -15.40
N GLU A 63 55.59 126.07 -14.30
CA GLU A 63 55.85 125.18 -13.18
C GLU A 63 54.56 124.81 -12.44
N ASN A 64 53.68 125.77 -12.19
CA ASN A 64 52.38 125.52 -11.57
C ASN A 64 51.49 124.66 -12.49
N ALA A 65 51.49 124.90 -13.81
CA ALA A 65 50.78 124.04 -14.76
C ALA A 65 51.35 122.61 -14.80
N LYS A 66 52.69 122.45 -14.78
CA LYS A 66 53.34 121.13 -14.69
C LYS A 66 52.99 120.42 -13.38
N ALA A 67 53.04 121.11 -12.25
CA ALA A 67 52.70 120.58 -10.94
C ALA A 67 51.20 120.19 -10.86
N GLN A 68 50.31 121.03 -11.38
CA GLN A 68 48.88 120.72 -11.49
C GLN A 68 48.63 119.51 -12.39
N GLN A 69 49.34 119.39 -13.52
CA GLN A 69 49.21 118.23 -14.40
C GLN A 69 49.75 116.95 -13.73
N ALA A 70 50.88 117.02 -13.03
CA ALA A 70 51.40 115.90 -12.26
C ALA A 70 50.43 115.47 -11.15
N LEU A 71 49.86 116.43 -10.41
CA LEU A 71 48.84 116.17 -9.40
C LEU A 71 47.59 115.53 -10.00
N ARG A 72 47.13 115.99 -11.17
CA ARG A 72 46.01 115.36 -11.89
C ARG A 72 46.33 113.93 -12.27
N ARG A 73 47.50 113.66 -12.86
CA ARG A 73 47.94 112.30 -13.22
C ARG A 73 48.01 111.37 -12.01
N GLU A 74 48.54 111.85 -10.87
CA GLU A 74 48.59 111.04 -9.65
C GLU A 74 47.20 110.80 -9.05
N ARG A 75 46.29 111.80 -9.11
CA ARG A 75 44.89 111.59 -8.73
C ARG A 75 44.18 110.59 -9.63
N ASP A 76 44.37 110.70 -10.94
CA ASP A 76 43.79 109.77 -11.91
C ASP A 76 44.31 108.34 -11.64
N LYS A 77 45.61 108.16 -11.43
CA LYS A 77 46.20 106.87 -11.01
C LYS A 77 45.59 106.37 -9.69
N SER A 78 45.50 107.21 -8.67
CA SER A 78 44.92 106.84 -7.38
C SER A 78 43.47 106.39 -7.52
N VAL A 79 42.67 107.07 -8.35
CA VAL A 79 41.28 106.68 -8.64
C VAL A 79 41.25 105.35 -9.37
N THR A 80 42.11 105.13 -10.37
CA THR A 80 42.18 103.83 -11.07
C THR A 80 42.57 102.69 -10.15
N LEU A 81 43.54 102.89 -9.25
CA LEU A 81 43.94 101.90 -8.25
C LEU A 81 42.82 101.64 -7.24
N MET A 82 42.09 102.67 -6.82
CA MET A 82 40.93 102.52 -5.93
C MET A 82 39.82 101.70 -6.59
N LEU A 83 39.50 101.97 -7.86
CA LEU A 83 38.52 101.20 -8.63
C LEU A 83 38.97 99.74 -8.83
N GLN A 84 40.24 99.51 -9.14
CA GLN A 84 40.81 98.16 -9.24
C GLN A 84 40.72 97.42 -7.91
N ASN A 85 41.08 98.08 -6.80
CA ASN A 85 40.99 97.51 -5.47
C ASN A 85 39.53 97.15 -5.13
N GLU A 86 38.58 98.06 -5.37
CA GLU A 86 37.15 97.77 -5.20
C GLU A 86 36.70 96.56 -6.03
N ASN A 87 37.10 96.47 -7.29
CA ASN A 87 36.77 95.32 -8.13
C ASN A 87 37.35 94.02 -7.57
N THR A 88 38.63 94.01 -7.18
CA THR A 88 39.27 92.84 -6.57
C THR A 88 38.62 92.46 -5.23
N LEU A 89 38.19 93.43 -4.42
CA LEU A 89 37.46 93.16 -3.18
C LEU A 89 36.07 92.59 -3.45
N ARG A 90 35.38 93.04 -4.50
CA ARG A 90 34.09 92.46 -4.92
C ARG A 90 34.25 91.02 -5.38
N GLU A 91 35.28 90.73 -6.18
CA GLU A 91 35.61 89.37 -6.61
C GLU A 91 36.00 88.47 -5.45
N ALA A 92 36.83 88.96 -4.52
CA ALA A 92 37.20 88.22 -3.32
C ALA A 92 35.99 87.89 -2.44
N ARG A 93 35.04 88.83 -2.30
CA ARG A 93 33.78 88.59 -1.58
C ARG A 93 32.90 87.57 -2.29
N ARG A 94 32.79 87.64 -3.62
CA ARG A 94 32.04 86.65 -4.42
C ARG A 94 32.63 85.25 -4.23
N LEU A 95 33.95 85.11 -4.40
CA LEU A 95 34.65 83.83 -4.24
C LEU A 95 34.60 83.29 -2.81
N ALA A 96 34.59 84.17 -1.80
CA ALA A 96 34.41 83.77 -0.41
C ALA A 96 32.98 83.25 -0.15
N GLY A 97 31.96 83.89 -0.74
CA GLY A 97 30.59 83.39 -0.69
C GLY A 97 30.44 82.02 -1.36
N GLU A 98 30.97 81.87 -2.58
CA GLU A 98 30.96 80.60 -3.31
C GLU A 98 31.71 79.49 -2.55
N ASN A 99 32.83 79.80 -1.90
CA ASN A 99 33.50 78.83 -1.03
C ASN A 99 32.66 78.44 0.19
N ALA A 100 31.97 79.39 0.82
CA ALA A 100 31.10 79.09 1.94
C ALA A 100 29.93 78.20 1.52
N ASP A 101 29.31 78.48 0.37
CA ASP A 101 28.23 77.68 -0.19
C ASP A 101 28.70 76.26 -0.56
N LEU A 102 29.87 76.12 -1.18
CA LEU A 102 30.48 74.82 -1.48
C LEU A 102 30.84 74.04 -0.21
N GLN A 103 31.32 74.72 0.83
CA GLN A 103 31.61 74.10 2.12
C GLN A 103 30.32 73.61 2.81
N ALA A 104 29.23 74.38 2.72
CA ALA A 104 27.93 73.96 3.22
C ALA A 104 27.42 72.72 2.47
N GLN A 105 27.48 72.71 1.14
CA GLN A 105 27.09 71.54 0.33
C GLN A 105 27.95 70.30 0.64
N LEU A 106 29.25 70.47 0.84
CA LEU A 106 30.14 69.37 1.26
C LEU A 106 29.76 68.84 2.65
N ALA A 107 29.38 69.71 3.59
CA ALA A 107 28.92 69.29 4.90
C ALA A 107 27.62 68.48 4.79
N ASP A 108 26.65 68.95 4.01
CA ASP A 108 25.37 68.25 3.79
C ASP A 108 25.58 66.88 3.14
N MET A 109 26.38 66.81 2.06
CA MET A 109 26.71 65.53 1.41
C MET A 109 27.46 64.56 2.34
N ASN A 110 28.28 65.07 3.27
CA ASN A 110 28.96 64.22 4.26
C ASN A 110 27.99 63.65 5.29
N VAL A 111 26.97 64.42 5.71
CA VAL A 111 25.89 63.94 6.58
C VAL A 111 25.07 62.88 5.86
N GLU A 112 24.66 63.13 4.61
CA GLU A 112 23.92 62.14 3.81
C GLU A 112 24.73 60.85 3.60
N ALA A 113 26.04 60.96 3.34
CA ALA A 113 26.92 59.80 3.22
C ALA A 113 27.07 59.05 4.55
N ALA A 114 27.08 59.75 5.69
CA ALA A 114 27.10 59.12 7.01
C ALA A 114 25.78 58.38 7.30
N ASP A 115 24.64 58.97 6.96
CA ASP A 115 23.32 58.37 7.10
C ASP A 115 23.19 57.12 6.21
N MET A 116 23.61 57.20 4.94
CA MET A 116 23.64 56.03 4.06
C MET A 116 24.55 54.91 4.58
N ARG A 117 25.72 55.24 5.15
CA ARG A 117 26.59 54.23 5.78
C ARG A 117 25.92 53.59 7.00
N SER A 118 25.17 54.37 7.78
CA SER A 118 24.40 53.87 8.92
C SER A 118 23.29 52.92 8.48
N THR A 119 22.51 53.28 7.46
CA THR A 119 21.43 52.43 6.94
C THR A 119 21.97 51.14 6.33
N VAL A 120 23.09 51.20 5.59
CA VAL A 120 23.76 49.99 5.08
C VAL A 120 24.15 49.05 6.23
N ARG A 121 24.77 49.56 7.30
CA ARG A 121 25.12 48.75 8.48
C ARG A 121 23.89 48.12 9.15
N GLN A 122 22.79 48.88 9.26
CA GLN A 122 21.54 48.35 9.83
C GLN A 122 20.93 47.24 8.95
N LEU A 123 20.96 47.41 7.63
CA LEU A 123 20.48 46.41 6.68
C LEU A 123 21.36 45.16 6.70
N GLU A 124 22.68 45.31 6.78
CA GLU A 124 23.62 44.19 6.95
C GLU A 124 23.34 43.40 8.23
N GLN A 125 23.13 44.09 9.36
CA GLN A 125 22.77 43.44 10.63
C GLN A 125 21.44 42.69 10.55
N ARG A 126 20.41 43.27 9.92
CA ARG A 126 19.12 42.61 9.71
C ARG A 126 19.23 41.40 8.80
N LEU A 127 20.05 41.52 7.74
CA LEU A 127 20.29 40.43 6.80
C LEU A 127 21.01 39.27 7.48
N GLU A 128 21.98 39.56 8.35
CA GLU A 128 22.67 38.54 9.14
C GLU A 128 21.75 37.85 10.15
N GLN A 129 20.90 38.62 10.84
CA GLN A 129 19.87 38.06 11.73
C GLN A 129 18.90 37.16 10.95
N MET A 130 18.45 37.59 9.78
CA MET A 130 17.54 36.82 8.93
C MET A 130 18.19 35.56 8.37
N LYS A 131 19.49 35.59 8.03
CA LYS A 131 20.25 34.40 7.66
C LYS A 131 20.33 33.40 8.82
N ALA A 132 20.65 33.87 10.02
CA ALA A 132 20.74 33.00 11.19
C ALA A 132 19.40 32.34 11.54
N THR A 133 18.28 33.07 11.45
CA THR A 133 16.94 32.51 11.65
C THR A 133 16.56 31.53 10.53
N PHE A 134 16.93 31.84 9.28
CA PHE A 134 16.71 30.94 8.14
C PHE A 134 17.48 29.63 8.31
N GLU A 135 18.78 29.67 8.62
CA GLU A 135 19.59 28.47 8.86
C GLU A 135 19.06 27.62 10.02
N THR A 136 18.60 28.27 11.09
CA THR A 136 17.98 27.58 12.22
C THR A 136 16.68 26.90 11.80
N SER A 137 15.82 27.61 11.05
CA SER A 137 14.59 27.04 10.51
C SER A 137 14.83 25.91 9.51
N GLU A 138 15.89 25.98 8.70
CA GLU A 138 16.27 24.89 7.79
C GLU A 138 16.72 23.65 8.56
N LYS A 139 17.53 23.81 9.60
CA LYS A 139 17.92 22.70 10.50
C LYS A 139 16.70 22.08 11.16
N ASP A 140 15.78 22.89 11.68
CA ASP A 140 14.52 22.42 12.27
C ASP A 140 13.66 21.68 11.24
N ASN A 141 13.61 22.17 9.99
CA ASN A 141 12.86 21.51 8.93
C ASN A 141 13.51 20.17 8.53
N GLY A 142 14.84 20.11 8.50
CA GLY A 142 15.60 18.87 8.30
C GLY A 142 15.28 17.82 9.38
N THR A 143 15.34 18.20 10.65
CA THR A 143 15.00 17.29 11.76
C THR A 143 13.54 16.84 11.73
N LYS A 144 12.60 17.73 11.37
CA LYS A 144 11.19 17.38 11.14
C LYS A 144 11.02 16.40 9.97
N SER A 145 11.77 16.58 8.88
CA SER A 145 11.77 15.65 7.75
C SER A 145 12.25 14.26 8.17
N ASP A 146 13.32 14.19 8.97
CA ASP A 146 13.83 12.92 9.48
C ASP A 146 12.86 12.25 10.44
N THR A 147 12.24 13.00 11.35
CA THR A 147 11.20 12.44 12.23
C THR A 147 10.00 11.92 11.43
N ILE A 148 9.54 12.63 10.41
CA ILE A 148 8.49 12.16 9.48
C ILE A 148 8.91 10.87 8.79
N ARG A 149 10.13 10.77 8.27
CA ARG A 149 10.64 9.52 7.65
C ARG A 149 10.63 8.35 8.63
N THR A 150 11.08 8.57 9.87
CA THR A 150 11.08 7.52 10.89
C THR A 150 9.67 7.10 11.31
N LEU A 151 8.73 8.05 11.39
CA LEU A 151 7.33 7.79 11.71
C LEU A 151 6.65 7.01 10.59
N ASN A 152 6.86 7.39 9.32
CA ASN A 152 6.35 6.65 8.17
C ASN A 152 6.91 5.22 8.15
N GLY A 153 8.21 5.04 8.38
CA GLY A 153 8.80 3.70 8.45
C GLY A 153 8.28 2.85 9.62
N LYS A 154 7.84 3.46 10.74
CA LYS A 154 7.12 2.75 11.81
C LYS A 154 5.69 2.40 11.39
N MET A 155 5.02 3.31 10.69
CA MET A 155 3.67 3.09 10.19
C MET A 155 3.64 1.92 9.19
N ASP A 156 4.58 1.88 8.24
CA ASP A 156 4.70 0.77 7.28
C ASP A 156 4.95 -0.57 7.98
N LYS A 157 5.78 -0.59 9.03
CA LYS A 157 5.99 -1.80 9.85
C LYS A 157 4.71 -2.24 10.54
N HIS A 158 3.99 -1.32 11.18
CA HIS A 158 2.72 -1.65 11.83
C HIS A 158 1.66 -2.10 10.83
N THR A 159 1.63 -1.55 9.62
CA THR A 159 0.76 -2.03 8.54
C THR A 159 1.10 -3.47 8.15
N ALA A 160 2.40 -3.78 7.97
CA ALA A 160 2.84 -5.15 7.71
C ALA A 160 2.50 -6.12 8.86
N ASP A 161 2.67 -5.70 10.11
CA ASP A 161 2.29 -6.49 11.29
C ASP A 161 0.77 -6.75 11.32
N ILE A 162 -0.04 -5.74 11.00
CA ILE A 162 -1.51 -5.88 10.91
C ILE A 162 -1.89 -6.87 9.81
N ASP A 163 -1.26 -6.80 8.63
CA ASP A 163 -1.55 -7.71 7.53
C ASP A 163 -1.13 -9.16 7.85
N ASN A 164 0.01 -9.35 8.54
CA ASN A 164 0.41 -10.66 9.06
C ASN A 164 -0.62 -11.19 10.06
N LEU A 165 -1.05 -10.37 11.02
CA LEU A 165 -2.07 -10.78 12.00
C LEU A 165 -3.41 -11.09 11.35
N ARG A 166 -3.78 -10.41 10.26
CA ARG A 166 -4.98 -10.73 9.47
C ARG A 166 -4.87 -12.08 8.76
N ILE A 167 -3.70 -12.40 8.21
CA ILE A 167 -3.43 -13.70 7.60
C ILE A 167 -3.52 -14.80 8.66
N ASP A 168 -2.90 -14.60 9.82
CA ASP A 168 -2.96 -15.54 10.94
C ASP A 168 -4.38 -15.75 11.44
N LEU A 169 -5.17 -14.68 11.56
CA LEU A 169 -6.58 -14.75 11.94
C LEU A 169 -7.38 -15.56 10.93
N ALA A 170 -7.22 -15.30 9.64
CA ALA A 170 -7.88 -16.07 8.58
C ALA A 170 -7.47 -17.56 8.62
N ALA A 171 -6.18 -17.86 8.86
CA ALA A 171 -5.72 -19.23 9.02
C ALA A 171 -6.39 -19.92 10.23
N ARG A 172 -6.46 -19.24 11.39
CA ARG A 172 -7.17 -19.75 12.57
C ARG A 172 -8.66 -19.95 12.33
N GLU A 173 -9.31 -19.06 11.58
CA GLU A 173 -10.73 -19.22 11.20
C GLU A 173 -10.93 -20.47 10.34
N THR A 174 -10.03 -20.75 9.39
CA THR A 174 -10.08 -21.99 8.60
C THR A 174 -9.83 -23.24 9.45
N GLU A 175 -8.91 -23.18 10.42
CA GLU A 175 -8.68 -24.28 11.37
C GLU A 175 -9.92 -24.54 12.24
N ILE A 176 -10.57 -23.47 12.73
CA ILE A 176 -11.81 -23.57 13.51
C ILE A 176 -12.91 -24.20 12.68
N GLU A 177 -13.08 -23.80 11.43
CA GLU A 177 -14.10 -24.36 10.55
C GLU A 177 -13.82 -25.84 10.20
N HIS A 178 -12.55 -26.18 9.99
CA HIS A 178 -12.12 -27.57 9.83
C HIS A 178 -12.43 -28.40 11.10
N LEU A 179 -12.11 -27.90 12.29
CA LEU A 179 -12.41 -28.58 13.55
C LEU A 179 -13.92 -28.72 13.78
N LYS A 180 -14.73 -27.71 13.44
CA LYS A 180 -16.20 -27.78 13.51
C LYS A 180 -16.76 -28.87 12.59
N SER A 181 -16.32 -28.93 11.33
CA SER A 181 -16.76 -29.98 10.40
C SER A 181 -16.37 -31.38 10.88
N ARG A 182 -15.17 -31.54 11.44
CA ARG A 182 -14.74 -32.79 12.07
C ARG A 182 -15.59 -33.15 13.29
N LEU A 183 -15.92 -32.18 14.13
CA LEU A 183 -16.79 -32.40 15.29
C LEU A 183 -18.21 -32.82 14.88
N ALA A 184 -18.76 -32.19 13.83
CA ALA A 184 -20.04 -32.57 13.25
C ALA A 184 -20.00 -34.01 12.74
N GLY A 185 -18.97 -34.40 11.97
CA GLY A 185 -18.78 -35.77 11.51
C GLY A 185 -18.70 -36.79 12.67
N LEU A 186 -17.91 -36.50 13.71
CA LEU A 186 -17.85 -37.35 14.91
C LEU A 186 -19.18 -37.41 15.66
N HIS A 187 -19.97 -36.34 15.65
CA HIS A 187 -21.31 -36.34 16.22
C HIS A 187 -22.28 -37.23 15.45
N ASP A 188 -22.24 -37.17 14.11
CA ASP A 188 -23.06 -38.01 13.23
C ASP A 188 -22.66 -39.49 13.36
N GLU A 189 -21.37 -39.81 13.35
CA GLU A 189 -20.85 -41.17 13.60
C GLU A 189 -21.30 -41.69 14.97
N ARG A 190 -21.17 -40.88 16.02
CA ARG A 190 -21.64 -41.24 17.37
C ARG A 190 -23.16 -41.47 17.38
N GLN A 191 -23.94 -40.71 16.63
CA GLN A 191 -25.39 -40.88 16.54
C GLN A 191 -25.76 -42.15 15.77
N ALA A 192 -25.07 -42.45 14.67
CA ALA A 192 -25.20 -43.69 13.91
C ALA A 192 -24.89 -44.91 14.79
N LEU A 193 -23.72 -44.92 15.47
CA LEU A 193 -23.33 -45.99 16.38
C LEU A 193 -24.33 -46.18 17.54
N ARG A 194 -24.90 -45.10 18.08
CA ARG A 194 -25.97 -45.20 19.08
C ARG A 194 -27.26 -45.77 18.50
N GLY A 195 -27.58 -45.48 17.25
CA GLY A 195 -28.68 -46.08 16.51
C GLY A 195 -28.46 -47.58 16.31
N ASP A 196 -27.28 -47.97 15.84
CA ASP A 196 -26.89 -49.37 15.63
C ASP A 196 -26.92 -50.15 16.94
N LEU A 197 -26.35 -49.59 18.02
CA LEU A 197 -26.40 -50.22 19.35
C LEU A 197 -27.83 -50.42 19.83
N LYS A 198 -28.75 -49.48 19.57
CA LYS A 198 -30.18 -49.65 19.90
C LYS A 198 -30.83 -50.75 19.05
N ALA A 199 -30.52 -50.80 17.76
CA ALA A 199 -31.05 -51.81 16.85
C ALA A 199 -30.55 -53.22 17.23
N GLU A 200 -29.25 -53.36 17.53
CA GLU A 200 -28.67 -54.62 18.02
C GLU A 200 -29.25 -55.03 19.37
N ASN A 201 -29.43 -54.10 20.32
CA ASN A 201 -30.11 -54.40 21.58
C ASN A 201 -31.58 -54.84 21.35
N ALA A 202 -32.29 -54.27 20.38
CA ALA A 202 -33.64 -54.69 20.05
C ALA A 202 -33.66 -56.11 19.43
N ARG A 203 -32.70 -56.41 18.52
CA ARG A 203 -32.51 -57.75 17.96
C ARG A 203 -32.16 -58.77 19.02
N ALA A 204 -31.25 -58.44 19.94
CA ALA A 204 -30.88 -59.28 21.07
C ALA A 204 -32.10 -59.62 21.94
N ARG A 205 -32.92 -58.61 22.30
CA ARG A 205 -34.17 -58.83 23.04
C ARG A 205 -35.18 -59.70 22.27
N GLU A 206 -35.28 -59.53 20.96
CA GLU A 206 -36.14 -60.38 20.13
C GLU A 206 -35.65 -61.84 20.13
N MET A 207 -34.34 -62.05 19.99
CA MET A 207 -33.73 -63.39 20.07
C MET A 207 -33.91 -64.01 21.46
N GLU A 208 -33.71 -63.24 22.55
CA GLU A 208 -33.99 -63.69 23.91
C GLU A 208 -35.45 -64.11 24.09
N LEU A 209 -36.40 -63.34 23.53
CA LEU A 209 -37.82 -63.69 23.57
C LEU A 209 -38.12 -64.97 22.77
N ARG A 210 -37.48 -65.15 21.59
CA ARG A 210 -37.60 -66.38 20.79
C ARG A 210 -37.03 -67.58 21.54
N LEU A 211 -35.83 -67.45 22.12
CA LEU A 211 -35.23 -68.47 22.97
C LEU A 211 -36.13 -68.80 24.16
N GLY A 212 -36.71 -67.81 24.84
CA GLY A 212 -37.67 -68.05 25.93
C GLY A 212 -38.92 -68.80 25.48
N LYS A 213 -39.42 -68.56 24.27
CA LYS A 213 -40.54 -69.32 23.68
C LYS A 213 -40.12 -70.75 23.34
N ASP A 214 -38.95 -70.94 22.76
CA ASP A 214 -38.43 -72.26 22.42
C ASP A 214 -38.12 -73.08 23.69
N GLU A 215 -37.55 -72.47 24.72
CA GLU A 215 -37.36 -73.08 26.05
C GLU A 215 -38.70 -73.49 26.67
N ALA A 216 -39.73 -72.64 26.59
CA ALA A 216 -41.06 -72.99 27.08
C ALA A 216 -41.65 -74.16 26.29
N ARG A 217 -41.44 -74.21 24.97
CA ARG A 217 -41.87 -75.32 24.12
C ARG A 217 -41.12 -76.61 24.44
N ILE A 218 -39.81 -76.53 24.68
CA ILE A 218 -38.99 -77.67 25.14
C ILE A 218 -39.53 -78.18 26.47
N ARG A 219 -39.77 -77.30 27.46
CA ARG A 219 -40.37 -77.72 28.75
C ARG A 219 -41.76 -78.36 28.58
N GLN A 220 -42.58 -77.88 27.64
CA GLN A 220 -43.87 -78.50 27.32
C GLN A 220 -43.70 -79.88 26.68
N LEU A 221 -42.76 -80.03 25.76
CA LEU A 221 -42.43 -81.32 25.14
C LEU A 221 -41.85 -82.30 26.17
N ASP A 222 -40.93 -81.87 27.04
CA ASP A 222 -40.41 -82.68 28.14
C ASP A 222 -41.52 -83.12 29.09
N ALA A 223 -42.45 -82.22 29.43
CA ALA A 223 -43.61 -82.57 30.25
C ALA A 223 -44.55 -83.55 29.53
N ALA A 224 -44.72 -83.44 28.20
CA ALA A 224 -45.49 -84.38 27.40
C ALA A 224 -44.82 -85.76 27.35
N VAL A 225 -43.51 -85.81 27.11
CA VAL A 225 -42.70 -87.04 27.15
C VAL A 225 -42.75 -87.67 28.53
N ALA A 226 -42.63 -86.89 29.61
CA ALA A 226 -42.77 -87.41 30.97
C ALA A 226 -44.17 -88.00 31.24
N ARG A 227 -45.24 -87.37 30.72
CA ARG A 227 -46.61 -87.91 30.79
C ARG A 227 -46.76 -89.19 29.99
N GLU A 228 -46.23 -89.25 28.77
CA GLU A 228 -46.25 -90.45 27.94
C GLU A 228 -45.43 -91.58 28.54
N ALA A 229 -44.26 -91.27 29.12
CA ALA A 229 -43.45 -92.23 29.86
C ALA A 229 -44.20 -92.76 31.09
N ALA A 230 -44.89 -91.90 31.84
CA ALA A 230 -45.74 -92.32 32.95
C ALA A 230 -46.93 -93.19 32.46
N ALA A 231 -47.57 -92.83 31.35
CA ALA A 231 -48.65 -93.61 30.75
C ALA A 231 -48.15 -94.97 30.22
N ASN A 232 -46.97 -95.03 29.61
CA ASN A 232 -46.33 -96.27 29.19
C ASN A 232 -45.94 -97.12 30.39
N ALA A 233 -45.37 -96.55 31.45
CA ALA A 233 -45.11 -97.28 32.70
C ALA A 233 -46.41 -97.83 33.32
N GLN A 234 -47.53 -97.09 33.25
CA GLN A 234 -48.84 -97.59 33.66
C GLN A 234 -49.33 -98.74 32.76
N ARG A 235 -49.15 -98.64 31.44
CA ARG A 235 -49.47 -99.71 30.48
C ARG A 235 -48.60 -100.93 30.70
N GLU A 236 -47.30 -100.78 30.90
CA GLU A 236 -46.37 -101.85 31.25
C GLU A 236 -46.76 -102.50 32.57
N ASN A 237 -47.09 -101.73 33.60
CA ASN A 237 -47.61 -102.26 34.86
C ASN A 237 -48.94 -103.02 34.67
N ALA A 238 -49.84 -102.53 33.81
CA ALA A 238 -51.09 -103.22 33.49
C ALA A 238 -50.84 -104.51 32.68
N LEU A 239 -49.88 -104.49 31.76
CA LEU A 239 -49.44 -105.66 31.00
C LEU A 239 -48.74 -106.68 31.91
N ALA A 240 -47.91 -106.24 32.86
CA ALA A 240 -47.28 -107.09 33.86
C ALA A 240 -48.35 -107.75 34.75
N ARG A 241 -49.35 -107.00 35.22
CA ARG A 241 -50.51 -107.57 35.95
C ARG A 241 -51.28 -108.58 35.10
N ARG A 242 -51.56 -108.26 33.83
CA ARG A 242 -52.21 -109.21 32.90
C ARG A 242 -51.34 -110.42 32.63
N ALA A 243 -50.01 -110.28 32.56
CA ALA A 243 -49.08 -111.37 32.39
C ALA A 243 -49.06 -112.27 33.64
N ASP A 244 -49.08 -111.70 34.84
CA ASP A 244 -49.22 -112.43 36.11
C ASP A 244 -50.57 -113.14 36.20
N GLU A 245 -51.65 -112.52 35.74
CA GLU A 245 -52.97 -113.15 35.62
C GLU A 245 -52.95 -114.30 34.62
N ILE A 246 -52.31 -114.12 33.46
CA ILE A 246 -52.09 -115.19 32.46
C ILE A 246 -51.26 -116.32 33.06
N GLU A 247 -50.19 -116.03 33.82
CA GLU A 247 -49.39 -117.05 34.49
C GLU A 247 -50.20 -117.77 35.59
N LYS A 248 -51.01 -117.07 36.37
CA LYS A 248 -51.95 -117.70 37.32
C LYS A 248 -53.03 -118.52 36.62
N LEU A 249 -53.52 -118.08 35.46
CA LEU A 249 -54.48 -118.83 34.65
C LEU A 249 -53.84 -120.03 33.96
N LYS A 250 -52.58 -119.93 33.53
CA LYS A 250 -51.78 -121.06 33.05
C LYS A 250 -51.50 -122.05 34.17
N ALA A 251 -51.17 -121.57 35.37
CA ALA A 251 -50.99 -122.40 36.56
C ALA A 251 -52.30 -123.11 36.92
N ARG A 252 -53.44 -122.41 36.94
CA ARG A 252 -54.77 -123.02 37.07
C ARG A 252 -55.12 -123.97 35.95
N LEU A 253 -54.77 -123.68 34.69
CA LEU A 253 -54.94 -124.62 33.58
C LEU A 253 -54.00 -125.83 33.70
N LYS A 254 -52.84 -125.67 34.35
CA LYS A 254 -51.91 -126.76 34.63
C LYS A 254 -52.41 -127.61 35.80
N GLU A 255 -52.97 -127.00 36.83
CA GLU A 255 -53.70 -127.66 37.93
C GLU A 255 -54.93 -128.37 37.38
N LEU A 256 -55.82 -127.71 36.61
CA LEU A 256 -56.95 -128.35 35.92
C LEU A 256 -56.50 -129.43 34.93
N ASN A 257 -55.35 -129.28 34.24
CA ASN A 257 -54.80 -130.36 33.42
C ASN A 257 -54.20 -131.49 34.27
N GLN A 258 -53.68 -131.20 35.46
CA GLN A 258 -53.20 -132.19 36.42
C GLN A 258 -54.39 -132.91 37.06
N GLU A 259 -55.48 -132.21 37.39
CA GLU A 259 -56.78 -132.73 37.80
C GLU A 259 -57.46 -133.50 36.66
N MET A 260 -57.34 -133.08 35.41
CA MET A 260 -57.77 -133.87 34.24
C MET A 260 -56.85 -135.08 34.02
N ARG A 261 -55.57 -135.01 34.39
CA ARG A 261 -54.64 -136.16 34.36
C ARG A 261 -54.85 -137.10 35.54
N GLU A 262 -55.29 -136.60 36.70
CA GLU A 262 -55.64 -137.37 37.89
C GLU A 262 -57.04 -137.97 37.76
N ALA A 263 -58.00 -137.23 37.20
CA ALA A 263 -59.28 -137.73 36.71
C ALA A 263 -59.04 -138.71 35.55
N ALA A 264 -58.08 -138.51 34.65
CA ALA A 264 -57.69 -139.52 33.65
C ALA A 264 -56.90 -140.70 34.23
N LYS A 265 -56.33 -140.61 35.44
CA LYS A 265 -55.74 -141.75 36.18
C LYS A 265 -56.82 -142.52 36.94
N VAL A 266 -57.84 -141.85 37.50
CA VAL A 266 -59.01 -142.46 38.14
C VAL A 266 -59.99 -143.03 37.09
N LEU A 267 -60.12 -142.42 35.91
CA LEU A 267 -60.87 -142.96 34.77
C LEU A 267 -60.05 -144.00 33.96
N ARG A 268 -58.73 -144.11 34.15
CA ARG A 268 -57.93 -145.25 33.65
C ARG A 268 -58.01 -146.50 34.54
N ALA A 269 -58.36 -146.35 35.81
CA ALA A 269 -58.74 -147.46 36.68
C ALA A 269 -60.14 -148.04 36.34
N ALA A 270 -60.86 -147.42 35.40
CA ALA A 270 -62.17 -147.84 34.89
C ALA A 270 -62.22 -147.98 33.34
N GLY A 271 -61.07 -148.12 32.67
CA GLY A 271 -60.93 -148.63 31.29
C GLY A 271 -61.62 -147.85 30.17
N LEU A 272 -60.99 -146.78 29.64
CA LEU A 272 -61.21 -146.27 28.27
C LEU A 272 -60.04 -145.38 27.77
N ALA A 273 -59.87 -145.33 26.44
CA ALA A 273 -58.69 -144.84 25.72
C ALA A 273 -58.56 -143.30 25.57
N ILE A 274 -57.32 -142.87 25.32
CA ILE A 274 -56.84 -141.48 25.06
C ILE A 274 -57.46 -140.93 23.75
N PRO A 275 -57.58 -139.59 23.58
CA PRO A 275 -56.81 -138.99 22.48
C PRO A 275 -56.22 -137.58 22.73
N LYS A 276 -55.16 -137.30 21.94
CA LYS A 276 -54.44 -136.03 21.74
C LYS A 276 -55.21 -135.07 20.80
N LYS A 277 -55.00 -133.75 20.96
CA LYS A 277 -54.77 -132.70 19.90
C LYS A 277 -54.66 -131.32 20.60
N ALA A 278 -53.67 -130.44 20.42
CA ALA A 278 -53.05 -129.81 19.23
C ALA A 278 -54.04 -128.99 18.39
N VAL A 279 -53.87 -127.65 18.35
CA VAL A 279 -54.02 -126.65 17.24
C VAL A 279 -53.58 -125.28 17.81
N ALA A 280 -52.49 -124.62 17.34
CA ALA A 280 -52.37 -123.63 16.23
C ALA A 280 -53.15 -122.30 16.50
N ALA A 281 -52.51 -121.12 16.54
CA ALA A 281 -51.88 -120.31 15.47
C ALA A 281 -52.83 -119.23 14.93
N ASP A 282 -52.34 -117.98 14.94
CA ASP A 282 -52.52 -116.85 13.99
C ASP A 282 -52.35 -115.52 14.77
N ALA A 283 -51.44 -114.59 14.48
CA ALA A 283 -50.82 -114.07 13.24
C ALA A 283 -51.78 -113.26 12.35
N VAL A 284 -51.70 -111.93 12.46
CA VAL A 284 -51.97 -110.90 11.43
C VAL A 284 -51.16 -109.67 11.91
N ASP A 285 -49.99 -109.34 11.38
CA ASP A 285 -49.59 -108.78 10.06
C ASP A 285 -50.17 -107.38 9.75
N GLY A 286 -49.28 -106.49 9.29
CA GLY A 286 -49.56 -105.06 9.05
C GLY A 286 -48.30 -104.20 8.85
N ALA A 287 -47.66 -104.37 7.68
CA ALA A 287 -46.60 -103.57 7.05
C ALA A 287 -47.00 -102.07 6.83
N SER A 288 -46.19 -101.07 6.42
CA SER A 288 -44.86 -100.90 5.75
C SER A 288 -44.59 -99.36 5.70
N ALA A 289 -43.39 -98.81 5.99
CA ALA A 289 -42.23 -98.51 5.11
C ALA A 289 -42.31 -97.22 4.21
N GLU A 290 -41.60 -96.15 4.64
CA GLU A 290 -40.59 -95.23 4.00
C GLU A 290 -40.64 -94.75 2.49
N PRO A 291 -39.59 -94.15 1.82
CA PRO A 291 -39.00 -92.76 1.85
C PRO A 291 -38.55 -92.12 0.45
N HIS A 292 -37.79 -90.98 0.47
CA HIS A 292 -36.78 -90.42 -0.53
C HIS A 292 -37.24 -89.64 -1.82
N ALA A 293 -36.50 -88.78 -2.57
CA ALA A 293 -35.07 -88.41 -2.79
C ALA A 293 -34.86 -87.13 -3.70
N MET A 294 -33.60 -86.72 -3.93
CA MET A 294 -33.03 -85.53 -4.64
C MET A 294 -32.68 -85.67 -6.17
N ALA A 295 -32.37 -84.52 -6.82
CA ALA A 295 -31.29 -84.21 -7.80
C ALA A 295 -31.46 -84.32 -9.34
N LYS A 296 -31.12 -83.21 -10.07
CA LYS A 296 -30.54 -83.11 -11.45
C LYS A 296 -29.90 -81.70 -11.66
N GLN A 297 -28.69 -81.60 -12.23
CA GLN A 297 -28.00 -80.35 -12.62
C GLN A 297 -27.55 -80.43 -14.10
N ALA A 298 -27.67 -79.31 -14.82
CA ALA A 298 -27.46 -79.11 -16.25
C ALA A 298 -26.38 -78.02 -16.50
N PRO A 299 -25.71 -78.00 -17.68
CA PRO A 299 -24.54 -77.15 -18.00
C PRO A 299 -24.76 -75.63 -17.94
N ASP A 300 -25.99 -75.15 -17.78
CA ASP A 300 -26.29 -73.72 -17.63
C ASP A 300 -25.87 -73.16 -16.25
N LYS A 301 -25.70 -74.04 -15.25
CA LYS A 301 -25.33 -73.62 -13.89
C LYS A 301 -23.91 -73.08 -13.82
N THR A 302 -22.96 -73.67 -14.54
CA THR A 302 -21.54 -73.28 -14.45
C THR A 302 -21.30 -71.88 -15.04
N MET A 303 -21.90 -71.56 -16.20
CA MET A 303 -21.84 -70.19 -16.74
C MET A 303 -22.58 -69.18 -15.86
N SER A 304 -23.70 -69.58 -15.25
CA SER A 304 -24.45 -68.70 -14.34
C SER A 304 -23.65 -68.40 -13.05
N GLU A 305 -22.92 -69.38 -12.53
CA GLU A 305 -22.08 -69.24 -11.34
C GLU A 305 -20.82 -68.43 -11.65
N ASP A 306 -20.18 -68.65 -12.80
CA ASP A 306 -19.02 -67.87 -13.24
C ASP A 306 -19.36 -66.39 -13.47
N LEU A 307 -20.49 -66.08 -14.10
CA LEU A 307 -20.96 -64.69 -14.28
C LEU A 307 -21.29 -64.04 -12.94
N ARG A 308 -21.88 -64.81 -12.00
CA ARG A 308 -22.21 -64.31 -10.68
C ARG A 308 -20.98 -64.02 -9.84
N ASN A 309 -19.97 -64.89 -9.91
CA ASN A 309 -18.67 -64.70 -9.25
C ASN A 309 -17.89 -63.51 -9.84
N ARG A 310 -17.95 -63.30 -11.16
CA ARG A 310 -17.34 -62.13 -11.80
C ARG A 310 -18.08 -60.84 -11.43
N ALA A 311 -19.41 -60.86 -11.32
CA ALA A 311 -20.19 -59.71 -10.90
C ALA A 311 -19.96 -59.33 -9.43
N THR A 312 -19.81 -60.31 -8.53
CA THR A 312 -19.47 -60.04 -7.12
C THR A 312 -18.05 -59.49 -7.00
N ALA A 313 -17.07 -60.09 -7.68
CA ALA A 313 -15.70 -59.58 -7.70
C ALA A 313 -15.61 -58.15 -8.29
N LEU A 314 -16.39 -57.84 -9.32
CA LEU A 314 -16.47 -56.49 -9.89
C LEU A 314 -17.11 -55.51 -8.92
N SER A 315 -18.17 -55.90 -8.21
CA SER A 315 -18.82 -55.03 -7.21
C SER A 315 -17.86 -54.64 -6.08
N GLU A 316 -17.02 -55.57 -5.63
CA GLU A 316 -15.99 -55.31 -4.62
C GLU A 316 -14.88 -54.40 -5.16
N ARG A 317 -14.46 -54.59 -6.43
CA ARG A 317 -13.50 -53.69 -7.09
C ARG A 317 -14.05 -52.29 -7.29
N LEU A 318 -15.33 -52.13 -7.65
CA LEU A 318 -15.98 -50.82 -7.78
C LEU A 318 -16.05 -50.08 -6.43
N ILE A 319 -16.35 -50.79 -5.34
CA ILE A 319 -16.40 -50.20 -3.99
C ILE A 319 -14.99 -49.76 -3.54
N ASN A 320 -13.95 -50.49 -3.94
CA ASN A 320 -12.56 -50.22 -3.56
C ASN A 320 -11.80 -49.29 -4.53
N ALA A 321 -12.37 -48.96 -5.70
CA ALA A 321 -11.75 -48.08 -6.69
C ALA A 321 -11.80 -46.61 -6.23
N LYS A 322 -10.64 -46.04 -5.88
CA LYS A 322 -10.49 -44.64 -5.45
C LYS A 322 -9.89 -43.71 -6.52
N SER A 323 -9.64 -44.21 -7.74
CA SER A 323 -8.96 -43.45 -8.81
C SER A 323 -9.48 -43.82 -10.19
N ALA A 324 -9.58 -42.82 -11.09
CA ALA A 324 -10.07 -42.98 -12.47
C ALA A 324 -9.14 -43.77 -13.42
N ALA A 325 -7.97 -44.20 -12.94
CA ALA A 325 -6.97 -44.91 -13.76
C ALA A 325 -7.46 -46.29 -14.27
N HIS A 326 -8.47 -46.88 -13.62
CA HIS A 326 -8.97 -48.22 -13.93
C HIS A 326 -10.39 -48.19 -14.52
N ASP A 327 -10.94 -47.00 -14.78
CA ASP A 327 -12.34 -46.84 -15.23
C ASP A 327 -12.60 -47.46 -16.60
N GLU A 328 -11.65 -47.38 -17.54
CA GLU A 328 -11.81 -47.99 -18.86
C GLU A 328 -11.75 -49.53 -18.77
N ALA A 329 -10.90 -50.08 -17.89
CA ALA A 329 -10.84 -51.53 -17.65
C ALA A 329 -12.13 -52.04 -16.96
N LEU A 330 -12.63 -51.31 -15.96
CA LEU A 330 -13.90 -51.60 -15.30
C LEU A 330 -15.08 -51.52 -16.29
N ARG A 331 -15.08 -50.52 -17.17
CA ARG A 331 -16.10 -50.38 -18.24
C ARG A 331 -16.07 -51.57 -19.21
N GLN A 332 -14.88 -52.10 -19.52
CA GLN A 332 -14.74 -53.31 -20.33
C GLN A 332 -15.23 -54.57 -19.61
N GLU A 333 -14.88 -54.76 -18.33
CA GLU A 333 -15.37 -55.89 -17.53
C GLU A 333 -16.90 -55.86 -17.36
N VAL A 334 -17.51 -54.68 -17.17
CA VAL A 334 -18.96 -54.51 -17.15
C VAL A 334 -19.58 -54.89 -18.50
N ALA A 335 -18.97 -54.47 -19.61
CA ALA A 335 -19.44 -54.80 -20.95
C ALA A 335 -19.38 -56.32 -21.24
N ASP A 336 -18.35 -57.01 -20.75
CA ASP A 336 -18.21 -58.47 -20.91
C ASP A 336 -19.22 -59.25 -20.06
N ILE A 337 -19.48 -58.80 -18.83
CA ILE A 337 -20.52 -59.40 -17.97
C ILE A 337 -21.91 -59.18 -18.58
N ALA A 338 -22.18 -57.98 -19.10
CA ALA A 338 -23.44 -57.68 -19.78
C ALA A 338 -23.63 -58.56 -21.03
N ALA A 339 -22.59 -58.71 -21.87
CA ALA A 339 -22.63 -59.59 -23.03
C ALA A 339 -22.85 -61.06 -22.64
N GLY A 340 -22.19 -61.55 -21.58
CA GLY A 340 -22.39 -62.89 -21.05
C GLY A 340 -23.80 -63.12 -20.48
N MET A 341 -24.38 -62.12 -19.84
CA MET A 341 -25.77 -62.19 -19.33
C MET A 341 -26.79 -62.20 -20.47
N ILE A 342 -26.57 -61.42 -21.54
CA ILE A 342 -27.39 -61.47 -22.77
C ILE A 342 -27.29 -62.86 -23.41
N ALA A 343 -26.08 -63.43 -23.50
CA ALA A 343 -25.87 -64.77 -24.05
C ALA A 343 -26.51 -65.88 -23.20
N LEU A 344 -26.40 -65.82 -21.88
CA LEU A 344 -27.06 -66.75 -20.95
C LEU A 344 -28.58 -66.64 -21.07
N THR A 345 -29.11 -65.41 -21.16
CA THR A 345 -30.55 -65.18 -21.30
C THR A 345 -31.05 -65.76 -22.64
N ALA A 346 -30.35 -65.48 -23.74
CA ALA A 346 -30.66 -66.05 -25.05
C ALA A 346 -30.51 -67.59 -25.11
N ALA A 347 -29.57 -68.17 -24.35
CA ALA A 347 -29.44 -69.62 -24.20
C ALA A 347 -30.60 -70.23 -23.40
N SER A 348 -31.02 -69.56 -22.31
CA SER A 348 -32.12 -70.01 -21.45
C SER A 348 -33.50 -69.90 -22.11
N GLU A 349 -33.71 -68.90 -22.96
CA GLU A 349 -34.93 -68.70 -23.76
C GLU A 349 -34.98 -69.59 -25.02
N GLY A 350 -33.83 -70.15 -25.44
CA GLY A 350 -33.73 -71.07 -26.56
C GLY A 350 -33.95 -70.42 -27.94
N LYS A 351 -34.32 -71.23 -28.95
CA LYS A 351 -34.44 -70.82 -30.36
C LYS A 351 -35.54 -69.77 -30.63
N ALA A 352 -36.43 -69.54 -29.67
CA ALA A 352 -37.54 -68.57 -29.79
C ALA A 352 -37.21 -67.18 -29.20
N SER A 353 -35.97 -66.95 -28.76
CA SER A 353 -35.58 -65.68 -28.12
C SER A 353 -35.59 -64.49 -29.11
N PRO A 354 -36.31 -63.38 -28.80
CA PRO A 354 -36.23 -62.14 -29.57
C PRO A 354 -34.83 -61.51 -29.57
N ILE A 355 -33.99 -61.89 -28.61
CA ILE A 355 -32.62 -61.39 -28.48
C ILE A 355 -31.77 -61.76 -29.69
N ARG A 356 -31.96 -62.96 -30.27
CA ARG A 356 -31.21 -63.40 -31.45
C ARG A 356 -31.51 -62.56 -32.69
N SER A 357 -32.75 -62.12 -32.88
CA SER A 357 -33.12 -61.25 -34.00
C SER A 357 -32.65 -59.80 -33.79
N LEU A 358 -32.63 -59.33 -32.55
CA LEU A 358 -32.08 -58.02 -32.19
C LEU A 358 -30.56 -57.95 -32.38
N LEU A 359 -29.84 -59.04 -32.10
CA LEU A 359 -28.39 -59.15 -32.35
C LEU A 359 -28.02 -59.30 -33.84
N ALA A 360 -29.00 -59.58 -34.71
CA ALA A 360 -28.80 -59.71 -36.15
C ALA A 360 -29.04 -58.39 -36.93
N GLY A 361 -29.60 -57.36 -36.31
CA GLY A 361 -29.79 -56.04 -36.92
C GLY A 361 -28.47 -55.28 -37.16
N GLU A 362 -28.43 -54.45 -38.20
CA GLU A 362 -27.22 -53.72 -38.65
C GLU A 362 -26.61 -52.80 -37.57
N GLU A 363 -25.29 -52.89 -37.38
CA GLU A 363 -24.50 -52.02 -36.50
C GLU A 363 -24.28 -50.65 -37.16
N THR A 364 -25.20 -49.70 -36.96
CA THR A 364 -24.96 -48.29 -37.29
C THR A 364 -24.18 -47.63 -36.14
N ASP A 365 -22.99 -47.11 -36.44
CA ASP A 365 -22.04 -46.39 -35.57
C ASP A 365 -20.95 -47.20 -34.85
N ALA A 366 -20.06 -47.83 -35.65
CA ALA A 366 -18.78 -48.33 -35.15
C ALA A 366 -17.71 -47.21 -35.12
N THR A 367 -17.33 -46.76 -33.92
CA THR A 367 -16.02 -46.09 -33.74
C THR A 367 -14.92 -47.15 -33.84
N PRO A 368 -13.82 -46.92 -34.58
CA PRO A 368 -12.91 -47.98 -35.05
C PRO A 368 -12.12 -48.73 -33.97
N ASN A 369 -12.29 -48.40 -32.68
CA ASN A 369 -11.50 -48.97 -31.58
C ASN A 369 -12.34 -49.47 -30.40
N ARG A 370 -13.68 -49.56 -30.52
CA ARG A 370 -14.57 -50.07 -29.45
C ARG A 370 -15.54 -51.12 -30.00
N LYS A 371 -15.38 -52.37 -29.56
CA LYS A 371 -16.33 -53.46 -29.84
C LYS A 371 -17.69 -53.15 -29.18
N SER A 372 -18.77 -53.20 -29.96
CA SER A 372 -20.15 -53.03 -29.50
C SER A 372 -20.56 -54.15 -28.52
N LEU A 373 -21.59 -53.93 -27.70
CA LEU A 373 -22.14 -54.98 -26.83
C LEU A 373 -22.77 -56.12 -27.65
N ALA A 374 -23.36 -55.80 -28.80
CA ALA A 374 -23.99 -56.77 -29.70
C ALA A 374 -22.96 -57.73 -30.31
N SER A 375 -21.82 -57.21 -30.78
CA SER A 375 -20.71 -58.03 -31.29
C SER A 375 -20.14 -58.96 -30.22
N ARG A 376 -19.93 -58.47 -28.98
CA ARG A 376 -19.46 -59.29 -27.84
C ARG A 376 -20.44 -60.41 -27.48
N ALA A 377 -21.74 -60.12 -27.44
CA ALA A 377 -22.76 -61.13 -27.15
C ALA A 377 -22.84 -62.20 -28.25
N LYS A 378 -22.61 -61.81 -29.52
CA LYS A 378 -22.57 -62.72 -30.66
C LYS A 378 -21.34 -63.64 -30.66
N GLU A 379 -20.19 -63.17 -30.20
CA GLU A 379 -18.96 -63.99 -30.03
C GLU A 379 -19.13 -65.10 -28.96
N ILE A 380 -19.97 -64.87 -27.94
CA ILE A 380 -20.20 -65.81 -26.82
C ILE A 380 -21.30 -66.84 -27.16
N LEU A 381 -22.23 -66.49 -28.05
CA LEU A 381 -23.30 -67.38 -28.47
C LEU A 381 -22.74 -68.46 -29.42
N PRO A 382 -23.09 -69.76 -29.27
CA PRO A 382 -22.72 -70.76 -30.25
C PRO A 382 -23.34 -70.41 -31.63
N PRO A 383 -22.59 -70.54 -32.73
CA PRO A 383 -23.14 -70.38 -34.07
C PRO A 383 -24.21 -71.45 -34.33
N GLU A 384 -25.18 -71.14 -35.20
CA GLU A 384 -26.23 -72.08 -35.60
C GLU A 384 -25.71 -73.35 -36.27
#